data_AF-A0A948UPN4-F1
#
_entry.id   AF-A0A948UPN4-F1
#
_cell.length_a   1.000
_cell.length_b   1.000
_cell.length_c   1.000
_cell.angle_alpha   90.00
_cell.angle_beta   90.00
_cell.angle_gamma   90.00
#
_symmetry.space_group_name_H-M   'P 1'
#
loop_
_entity.id
_entity.type
_entity.pdbx_description
1 polymer ?
#
loop_
_entity_poly.entity_id
_entity_poly.type
_entity_poly.pdbx_seq_one_letter_code
_entity_poly.pdbx_strand_id
1 'polypeptide(L)'
;MFILTHKIESVFLITVTAMAGLFLAISINKPELKFFPTRTAIEANSIETPLPTEIPIPESTVSEISSDGTKKVILKTIQNKDETKSVILSIEDSGSGEQQVIFEVTLEKGKSIVIPYNTWSPDNKYFFIQENTSTGTEIRVFNAKGEPFASGETYLDLTGLFGKLETGNNFSEATGWASETLIIVNTTSQDDTKGPSYWFEVPRRAIMQLS
;
A
#
# COMPACT_ATOMS: atom_id res chain seq x y z
N MET A 1 81.30 -7.63 30.10
CA MET A 1 80.32 -6.67 30.66
C MET A 1 80.47 -5.37 29.88
N PHE A 2 79.37 -4.81 29.38
CA PHE A 2 79.18 -3.50 28.73
C PHE A 2 79.86 -3.19 27.38
N ILE A 3 79.32 -3.70 26.26
CA ILE A 3 79.25 -2.92 25.00
C ILE A 3 77.97 -3.32 24.24
N LEU A 4 76.78 -2.94 24.73
CA LEU A 4 75.52 -3.10 23.98
C LEU A 4 74.51 -1.96 24.24
N THR A 5 74.98 -0.75 24.52
CA THR A 5 74.12 0.38 24.92
C THR A 5 74.48 1.71 24.22
N HIS A 6 74.95 1.67 22.97
CA HIS A 6 75.25 2.91 22.21
C HIS A 6 74.67 2.99 20.80
N LYS A 7 73.86 2.04 20.34
CA LYS A 7 73.23 2.10 18.99
C LYS A 7 71.73 2.40 18.97
N ILE A 8 71.03 2.37 20.10
CA ILE A 8 69.57 2.55 20.15
C ILE A 8 69.16 4.01 20.37
N GLU A 9 70.01 4.84 21.00
CA GLU A 9 69.67 6.24 21.30
C GLU A 9 69.82 7.19 20.09
N SER A 10 70.68 6.87 19.12
CA SER A 10 70.91 7.76 17.97
C SER A 10 69.81 7.70 16.90
N VAL A 11 69.01 6.62 16.85
CA VAL A 11 67.95 6.46 15.85
C VAL A 11 66.65 7.15 16.28
N PHE A 12 66.39 7.24 17.59
CA PHE A 12 65.18 7.89 18.12
C PHE A 12 65.24 9.43 18.06
N LEU A 13 66.44 10.01 18.15
CA LEU A 13 66.58 11.48 18.18
C LEU A 13 66.38 12.14 16.81
N ILE A 14 66.66 11.43 15.72
CA ILE A 14 66.56 11.95 14.34
C ILE A 14 65.10 11.98 13.85
N THR A 15 64.26 11.04 14.29
CA THR A 15 62.85 10.98 13.88
C THR A 15 61.98 12.06 14.54
N VAL A 16 62.31 12.46 15.77
CA VAL A 16 61.57 13.51 16.50
C VAL A 16 61.89 14.92 15.96
N THR A 17 63.10 15.17 15.47
CA THR A 17 63.47 16.49 14.90
C THR A 17 62.84 16.72 13.52
N ALA A 18 62.66 15.67 12.72
CA ALA A 18 62.02 15.79 11.39
C ALA A 18 60.52 16.14 11.49
N MET A 19 59.80 15.64 12.51
CA MET A 19 58.38 15.95 12.70
C MET A 19 58.13 17.36 13.25
N ALA A 20 59.01 17.89 14.11
CA ALA A 20 58.87 19.25 14.64
C ALA A 20 59.11 20.32 13.56
N GLY A 21 60.02 20.07 12.62
CA GLY A 21 60.29 20.98 11.50
C GLY A 21 59.11 21.12 10.52
N LEU A 22 58.35 20.03 10.30
CA LEU A 22 57.20 20.05 9.40
C LEU A 22 56.00 20.81 9.98
N PHE A 23 55.81 20.74 11.31
CA PHE A 23 54.72 21.45 12.00
C PHE A 23 54.95 22.98 12.07
N LEU A 24 56.22 23.40 12.18
CA LEU A 24 56.60 24.82 12.14
C LEU A 24 56.52 25.40 10.73
N ALA A 25 56.88 24.66 9.68
CA ALA A 25 56.78 25.15 8.30
C ALA A 25 55.33 25.43 7.86
N ILE A 26 54.35 24.69 8.39
CA ILE A 26 52.93 24.86 8.04
C ILE A 26 52.27 26.01 8.83
N SER A 27 52.80 26.38 10.00
CA SER A 27 52.18 27.39 10.88
C SER A 27 52.62 28.83 10.60
N ILE A 28 53.70 29.05 9.83
CA ILE A 28 54.25 30.40 9.58
C ILE A 28 53.77 31.00 8.25
N ASN A 29 53.19 30.20 7.34
CA ASN A 29 52.68 30.68 6.05
C ASN A 29 51.15 30.78 6.07
N LYS A 30 50.62 31.69 6.90
CA LYS A 30 49.26 32.22 6.67
C LYS A 30 49.40 33.42 5.74
N PRO A 31 49.03 33.34 4.46
CA PRO A 31 49.00 34.52 3.62
C PRO A 31 48.00 35.50 4.25
N GLU A 32 48.46 36.70 4.60
CA GLU A 32 47.56 37.81 4.90
C GLU A 32 46.70 38.06 3.67
N LEU A 33 45.42 37.71 3.77
CA LEU A 33 44.42 38.09 2.78
C LEU A 33 44.30 39.61 2.80
N LYS A 34 44.98 40.26 1.86
CA LYS A 34 44.74 41.66 1.55
C LYS A 34 43.29 41.77 1.07
N PHE A 35 42.44 42.30 1.94
CA PHE A 35 41.09 42.70 1.57
C PHE A 35 41.20 43.82 0.55
N PHE A 36 41.03 43.47 -0.73
CA PHE A 36 40.64 44.45 -1.73
C PHE A 36 39.18 44.80 -1.46
N PRO A 37 38.78 46.09 -1.46
CA PRO A 37 37.36 46.42 -1.44
C PRO A 37 36.74 45.88 -2.72
N THR A 38 36.05 44.76 -2.60
CA THR A 38 35.17 44.24 -3.64
C THR A 38 34.15 45.33 -3.92
N ARG A 39 34.15 45.87 -5.15
CA ARG A 39 33.03 46.68 -5.64
C ARG A 39 31.76 45.89 -5.38
N THR A 40 30.84 46.46 -4.62
CA THR A 40 29.49 45.94 -4.45
C THR A 40 28.92 45.68 -5.84
N ALA A 41 28.90 44.41 -6.26
CA ALA A 41 28.00 44.00 -7.31
C ALA A 41 26.61 44.23 -6.73
N ILE A 42 25.81 45.06 -7.38
CA ILE A 42 24.38 45.13 -7.10
C ILE A 42 23.90 43.68 -7.22
N GLU A 43 23.44 43.10 -6.12
CA GLU A 43 22.82 41.78 -6.13
C GLU A 43 21.74 41.82 -7.20
N ALA A 44 21.97 41.12 -8.32
CA ALA A 44 20.90 40.81 -9.23
C ALA A 44 19.95 39.95 -8.40
N ASN A 45 18.83 40.54 -8.00
CA ASN A 45 17.77 39.91 -7.25
C ASN A 45 17.43 38.60 -7.96
N SER A 46 17.99 37.48 -7.47
CA SER A 46 17.76 36.18 -8.07
C SER A 46 16.32 35.85 -7.76
N ILE A 47 15.44 36.02 -8.73
CA ILE A 47 14.08 35.53 -8.67
C ILE A 47 14.23 34.01 -8.50
N GLU A 48 14.01 33.52 -7.28
CA GLU A 48 13.93 32.09 -7.02
C GLU A 48 12.90 31.53 -8.00
N THR A 49 13.34 30.67 -8.91
CA THR A 49 12.41 29.95 -9.78
C THR A 49 11.56 29.10 -8.85
N PRO A 50 10.23 29.28 -8.83
CA PRO A 50 9.39 28.51 -7.92
C PRO A 50 9.64 27.03 -8.21
N LEU A 51 10.05 26.29 -7.18
CA LEU A 51 10.12 24.84 -7.25
C LEU A 51 8.75 24.34 -7.72
N PRO A 52 8.66 23.47 -8.75
CA PRO A 52 7.37 22.95 -9.18
C PRO A 52 6.64 22.39 -7.96
N THR A 53 5.49 22.98 -7.62
CA THR A 53 4.60 22.40 -6.61
C THR A 53 4.20 21.03 -7.14
N GLU A 54 4.61 19.96 -6.43
CA GLU A 54 4.11 18.63 -6.76
C GLU A 54 2.58 18.69 -6.74
N ILE A 55 1.96 18.41 -7.89
CA ILE A 55 0.50 18.38 -8.00
C ILE A 55 0.04 17.26 -7.06
N PRO A 56 -0.83 17.55 -6.06
CA PRO A 56 -1.31 16.53 -5.15
C PRO A 56 -2.00 15.42 -5.95
N ILE A 57 -1.52 14.20 -5.76
CA ILE A 57 -2.11 13.00 -6.35
C ILE A 57 -3.46 12.78 -5.65
N PRO A 58 -4.59 12.67 -6.37
CA PRO A 58 -5.89 12.47 -5.73
C PRO A 58 -5.90 11.16 -4.95
N GLU A 59 -6.23 11.24 -3.66
CA GLU A 59 -6.40 10.10 -2.79
C GLU A 59 -7.81 10.13 -2.18
N SER A 60 -8.48 8.99 -2.12
CA SER A 60 -9.73 8.81 -1.39
C SER A 60 -9.64 7.63 -0.44
N THR A 61 -10.33 7.73 0.69
CA THR A 61 -10.46 6.66 1.66
C THR A 61 -11.94 6.47 1.99
N VAL A 62 -12.42 5.23 1.89
CA VAL A 62 -13.76 4.83 2.29
C VAL A 62 -13.63 3.72 3.32
N SER A 63 -14.52 3.68 4.30
CA SER A 63 -14.52 2.63 5.31
C SER A 63 -15.93 2.24 5.73
N GLU A 64 -16.11 0.97 6.08
CA GLU A 64 -17.37 0.45 6.62
C GLU A 64 -17.10 -0.34 7.90
N ILE A 65 -17.91 -0.08 8.93
CA ILE A 65 -17.80 -0.73 10.25
C ILE A 65 -18.70 -1.97 10.27
N SER A 66 -18.24 -3.05 10.90
CA SER A 66 -19.04 -4.24 11.16
C SER A 66 -20.30 -3.93 11.97
N SER A 67 -21.33 -4.76 11.86
CA SER A 67 -22.61 -4.49 12.54
C SER A 67 -22.50 -4.39 14.06
N ASP A 68 -21.51 -5.06 14.66
CA ASP A 68 -21.22 -5.03 16.10
C ASP A 68 -20.18 -3.97 16.52
N GLY A 69 -19.63 -3.21 15.57
CA GLY A 69 -18.63 -2.19 15.84
C GLY A 69 -17.22 -2.72 16.16
N THR A 70 -16.98 -4.03 16.07
CA THR A 70 -15.71 -4.66 16.47
C THR A 70 -14.64 -4.65 15.37
N LYS A 71 -15.04 -4.45 14.11
CA LYS A 71 -14.14 -4.45 12.96
C LYS A 71 -14.47 -3.31 12.00
N LYS A 72 -13.48 -2.90 11.23
CA LYS A 72 -13.63 -1.89 10.18
C LYS A 72 -12.83 -2.30 8.97
N VAL A 73 -13.46 -2.23 7.80
CA VAL A 73 -12.79 -2.43 6.51
C VAL A 73 -12.51 -1.05 5.93
N ILE A 74 -11.30 -0.84 5.42
CA ILE A 74 -10.84 0.42 4.87
C ILE A 74 -10.34 0.18 3.46
N LEU A 75 -10.83 0.97 2.51
CA LEU A 75 -10.42 0.99 1.12
C LEU A 75 -9.77 2.35 0.83
N LYS A 76 -8.47 2.33 0.58
CA LYS A 76 -7.70 3.50 0.13
C LYS A 76 -7.46 3.39 -1.36
N THR A 77 -7.78 4.45 -2.10
CA THR A 77 -7.56 4.54 -3.54
C THR A 77 -6.68 5.74 -3.87
N ILE A 78 -5.61 5.52 -4.61
CA ILE A 78 -4.66 6.54 -5.06
C ILE A 78 -4.72 6.60 -6.58
N GLN A 79 -5.05 7.76 -7.13
CA GLN A 79 -5.11 7.97 -8.59
C GLN A 79 -3.72 8.27 -9.14
N ASN A 80 -3.12 7.36 -9.89
CA ASN A 80 -1.77 7.55 -10.44
C ASN A 80 -1.75 8.54 -11.62
N LYS A 81 -0.54 9.02 -11.96
CA LYS A 81 -0.31 9.98 -13.06
C LYS A 81 -0.67 9.44 -14.44
N ASP A 82 -0.66 8.12 -14.62
CA ASP A 82 -1.00 7.41 -15.85
C ASP A 82 -2.48 7.01 -15.92
N GLU A 83 -3.32 7.62 -15.09
CA GLU A 83 -4.75 7.36 -14.95
C GLU A 83 -5.12 5.96 -14.38
N THR A 84 -4.13 5.13 -14.01
CA THR A 84 -4.36 3.90 -13.21
C THR A 84 -4.69 4.24 -11.77
N LYS A 85 -5.22 3.28 -11.01
CA LYS A 85 -5.52 3.48 -9.58
C LYS A 85 -4.85 2.41 -8.73
N SER A 86 -4.05 2.81 -7.76
CA SER A 86 -3.55 1.90 -6.73
C SER A 86 -4.61 1.78 -5.63
N VAL A 87 -5.04 0.56 -5.34
CA VAL A 87 -6.05 0.25 -4.34
C VAL A 87 -5.42 -0.58 -3.24
N ILE A 88 -5.61 -0.16 -2.00
CA ILE A 88 -5.15 -0.82 -0.79
C ILE A 88 -6.38 -1.09 0.08
N LEU A 89 -6.60 -2.36 0.40
CA LEU A 89 -7.65 -2.83 1.28
C LEU A 89 -7.04 -3.30 2.59
N SER A 90 -7.55 -2.74 3.69
CA SER A 90 -7.11 -3.06 5.04
C SER A 90 -8.27 -3.38 5.95
N ILE A 91 -7.98 -4.11 7.02
CA ILE A 91 -8.88 -4.35 8.14
C ILE A 91 -8.28 -3.76 9.41
N GLU A 92 -9.15 -3.31 10.30
CA GLU A 92 -8.78 -2.77 11.61
C GLU A 92 -9.73 -3.38 12.65
N ASP A 93 -9.15 -3.94 13.71
CA ASP A 93 -9.92 -4.31 14.91
C ASP A 93 -10.19 -3.06 15.75
N SER A 94 -11.43 -2.92 16.20
CA SER A 94 -11.92 -1.74 16.91
C SER A 94 -11.07 -1.42 18.13
N GLY A 95 -10.60 -0.18 18.21
CA GLY A 95 -9.81 0.32 19.32
C GLY A 95 -8.31 -0.01 19.27
N SER A 96 -7.84 -0.82 18.31
CA SER A 96 -6.40 -1.06 18.11
C SER A 96 -5.70 0.13 17.45
N GLY A 97 -6.38 0.78 16.51
CA GLY A 97 -5.77 1.77 15.62
C GLY A 97 -4.75 1.18 14.64
N GLU A 98 -4.56 -0.14 14.65
CA GLU A 98 -3.61 -0.85 13.79
C GLU A 98 -4.35 -1.39 12.56
N GLN A 99 -3.85 -1.02 11.37
CA GLN A 99 -4.42 -1.47 10.10
C GLN A 99 -3.58 -2.60 9.53
N GLN A 100 -4.20 -3.76 9.32
CA GLN A 100 -3.62 -4.87 8.59
C GLN A 100 -4.02 -4.76 7.12
N VAL A 101 -3.03 -4.57 6.24
CA VAL A 101 -3.23 -4.66 4.79
C VAL A 101 -3.48 -6.12 4.42
N ILE A 102 -4.53 -6.36 3.63
CA ILE A 102 -4.95 -7.72 3.24
C ILE A 102 -5.04 -7.89 1.72
N PHE A 103 -5.09 -6.80 0.96
CA PHE A 103 -5.12 -6.85 -0.49
C PHE A 103 -4.64 -5.53 -1.10
N GLU A 104 -3.80 -5.63 -2.13
CA GLU A 104 -3.31 -4.50 -2.91
C GLU A 104 -3.37 -4.83 -4.40
N VAL A 105 -3.81 -3.87 -5.21
CA VAL A 105 -3.86 -4.03 -6.66
C VAL A 105 -3.75 -2.68 -7.37
N THR A 106 -3.15 -2.68 -8.56
CA THR A 106 -3.22 -1.55 -9.49
C THR A 106 -4.30 -1.83 -10.52
N LEU A 107 -5.34 -1.01 -10.51
CA LEU A 107 -6.45 -1.08 -11.46
C LEU A 107 -6.15 -0.26 -12.71
N GLU A 108 -6.48 -0.83 -13.86
CA GLU A 108 -6.46 -0.11 -15.14
C GLU A 108 -7.48 1.03 -15.18
N LYS A 109 -7.29 1.94 -16.14
CA LYS A 109 -8.21 3.05 -16.38
C LYS A 109 -9.65 2.55 -16.56
N GLY A 110 -10.58 3.22 -15.89
CA GLY A 110 -12.02 2.93 -15.97
C GLY A 110 -12.51 1.85 -14.99
N LYS A 111 -11.61 1.09 -14.35
CA LYS A 111 -11.98 0.16 -13.28
C LYS A 111 -12.11 0.85 -11.93
N SER A 112 -12.86 0.23 -11.01
CA SER A 112 -12.97 0.70 -9.63
C SER A 112 -13.26 -0.45 -8.68
N ILE A 113 -12.80 -0.32 -7.43
CA ILE A 113 -13.23 -1.17 -6.33
C ILE A 113 -14.07 -0.30 -5.40
N VAL A 114 -15.14 -0.87 -4.85
CA VAL A 114 -16.03 -0.23 -3.87
C VAL A 114 -16.32 -1.20 -2.73
N ILE A 115 -16.64 -0.65 -1.56
CA ILE A 115 -17.23 -1.40 -0.45
C ILE A 115 -18.75 -1.24 -0.57
N PRO A 116 -19.51 -2.30 -0.92
CA PRO A 116 -20.96 -2.23 -1.00
C PRO A 116 -21.61 -2.02 0.37
N TYR A 117 -22.83 -1.50 0.38
CA TYR A 117 -23.69 -1.55 1.55
C TYR A 117 -23.93 -3.01 1.95
N ASN A 118 -23.95 -3.32 3.26
CA ASN A 118 -24.10 -4.67 3.78
C ASN A 118 -22.95 -5.63 3.40
N THR A 119 -21.72 -5.11 3.34
CA THR A 119 -20.50 -5.90 3.04
C THR A 119 -20.20 -6.97 4.08
N TRP A 120 -20.49 -6.74 5.36
CA TRP A 120 -20.10 -7.59 6.48
C TRP A 120 -21.05 -8.76 6.70
N SER A 121 -20.51 -9.97 6.90
CA SER A 121 -21.32 -11.10 7.36
C SER A 121 -21.87 -10.82 8.76
N PRO A 122 -23.05 -11.35 9.12
CA PRO A 122 -23.66 -11.09 10.43
C PRO A 122 -22.78 -11.42 11.65
N ASP A 123 -21.85 -12.36 11.52
CA ASP A 123 -20.89 -12.76 12.55
C ASP A 123 -19.49 -12.14 12.39
N ASN A 124 -19.35 -11.23 11.42
CA ASN A 124 -18.13 -10.49 11.09
C ASN A 124 -16.92 -11.37 10.77
N LYS A 125 -17.14 -12.63 10.35
CA LYS A 125 -16.08 -13.53 9.90
C LYS A 125 -15.69 -13.30 8.44
N TYR A 126 -16.58 -12.73 7.65
CA TYR A 126 -16.37 -12.45 6.25
C TYR A 126 -16.86 -11.07 5.88
N PHE A 127 -16.33 -10.54 4.78
CA PHE A 127 -16.88 -9.38 4.11
C PHE A 127 -16.60 -9.48 2.61
N PHE A 128 -17.28 -8.68 1.78
CA PHE A 128 -17.04 -8.67 0.34
C PHE A 128 -16.90 -7.27 -0.24
N ILE A 129 -16.03 -7.13 -1.24
CA ILE A 129 -15.91 -5.92 -2.05
C ILE A 129 -16.38 -6.20 -3.47
N GLN A 130 -16.71 -5.12 -4.16
CA GLN A 130 -17.15 -5.14 -5.55
C GLN A 130 -16.10 -4.44 -6.41
N GLU A 131 -15.60 -5.14 -7.42
CA GLU A 131 -14.84 -4.54 -8.51
C GLU A 131 -15.75 -4.33 -9.72
N ASN A 132 -15.81 -3.08 -10.20
CA ASN A 132 -16.46 -2.73 -11.45
C ASN A 132 -15.42 -2.77 -12.57
N THR A 133 -15.65 -3.67 -13.52
CA THR A 133 -14.82 -3.86 -14.70
C THR A 133 -15.54 -3.35 -15.95
N SER A 134 -14.87 -3.36 -17.10
CA SER A 134 -15.50 -3.07 -18.39
C SER A 134 -16.53 -4.13 -18.81
N THR A 135 -16.45 -5.33 -18.26
CA THR A 135 -17.28 -6.50 -18.62
C THR A 135 -18.38 -6.80 -17.61
N GLY A 136 -18.40 -6.10 -16.47
CA GLY A 136 -19.40 -6.29 -15.43
C GLY A 136 -18.82 -6.18 -14.02
N THR A 137 -19.51 -6.79 -13.09
CA THR A 137 -19.22 -6.73 -11.65
C THR A 137 -18.56 -8.03 -11.16
N GLU A 138 -17.39 -7.90 -10.54
CA GLU A 138 -16.72 -8.99 -9.84
C GLU A 138 -16.87 -8.83 -8.32
N ILE A 139 -17.28 -9.89 -7.63
CA ILE A 139 -17.39 -9.92 -6.17
C ILE A 139 -16.25 -10.73 -5.59
N ARG A 140 -15.50 -10.10 -4.66
CA ARG A 140 -14.39 -10.74 -3.95
C ARG A 140 -14.73 -10.83 -2.46
N VAL A 141 -14.76 -12.05 -1.95
CA VAL A 141 -15.08 -12.35 -0.54
C VAL A 141 -13.79 -12.61 0.22
N PHE A 142 -13.62 -11.96 1.36
CA PHE A 142 -12.44 -12.03 2.20
C PHE A 142 -12.78 -12.61 3.58
N ASN A 143 -11.78 -13.24 4.20
CA ASN A 143 -11.81 -13.55 5.62
C ASN A 143 -11.49 -12.27 6.42
N ALA A 144 -12.33 -11.94 7.39
CA ALA A 144 -12.19 -10.76 8.24
C ALA A 144 -11.00 -10.80 9.23
N LYS A 145 -10.27 -11.91 9.27
CA LYS A 145 -8.97 -12.02 9.95
C LYS A 145 -7.78 -11.65 9.06
N GLY A 146 -8.01 -11.39 7.77
CA GLY A 146 -6.94 -11.16 6.80
C GLY A 146 -6.11 -12.39 6.46
N GLU A 147 -6.57 -13.57 6.89
CA GLU A 147 -5.94 -14.86 6.60
C GLU A 147 -6.45 -15.40 5.25
N PRO A 148 -5.62 -16.08 4.46
CA PRO A 148 -6.09 -16.81 3.29
C PRO A 148 -7.15 -17.86 3.63
N PHE A 149 -8.00 -18.21 2.66
CA PHE A 149 -8.89 -19.35 2.76
C PHE A 149 -8.10 -20.67 2.81
N ALA A 150 -8.75 -21.77 3.20
CA ALA A 150 -8.09 -23.06 3.43
C ALA A 150 -7.29 -23.61 2.22
N SER A 151 -7.64 -23.21 0.99
CA SER A 151 -6.91 -23.57 -0.24
C SER A 151 -5.86 -22.53 -0.66
N GLY A 152 -5.59 -21.53 0.18
CA GLY A 152 -4.49 -20.58 0.03
C GLY A 152 -4.84 -19.29 -0.72
N GLU A 153 -6.07 -19.14 -1.24
CA GLU A 153 -6.47 -17.89 -1.90
C GLU A 153 -6.72 -16.79 -0.86
N THR A 154 -6.25 -15.57 -1.14
CA THR A 154 -6.51 -14.38 -0.31
C THR A 154 -7.99 -14.02 -0.27
N TYR A 155 -8.70 -14.25 -1.38
CA TYR A 155 -10.13 -14.02 -1.51
C TYR A 155 -10.78 -15.10 -2.37
N LEU A 156 -12.09 -15.26 -2.22
CA LEU A 156 -12.91 -16.02 -3.15
C LEU A 156 -13.44 -15.09 -4.23
N ASP A 157 -13.13 -15.39 -5.49
CA ASP A 157 -13.80 -14.77 -6.64
C ASP A 157 -15.18 -15.40 -6.81
N LEU A 158 -16.19 -14.80 -6.19
CA LEU A 158 -17.55 -15.33 -6.19
C LEU A 158 -18.13 -15.32 -7.60
N THR A 159 -17.93 -14.24 -8.37
CA THR A 159 -18.44 -14.13 -9.75
C THR A 159 -17.85 -15.24 -10.62
N GLY A 160 -16.53 -15.45 -10.56
CA GLY A 160 -15.87 -16.52 -11.31
C GLY A 160 -16.23 -17.92 -10.83
N LEU A 161 -16.41 -18.12 -9.52
CA LEU A 161 -16.90 -19.39 -8.96
C LEU A 161 -18.33 -19.70 -9.42
N PHE A 162 -19.21 -18.70 -9.43
CA PHE A 162 -20.57 -18.84 -9.91
C PHE A 162 -20.61 -19.27 -11.38
N GLY A 163 -19.82 -18.61 -12.24
CA GLY A 163 -19.74 -18.96 -13.66
C GLY A 163 -19.28 -20.39 -13.94
N LYS A 164 -18.45 -20.97 -13.06
CA LYS A 164 -17.98 -22.36 -13.17
C LYS A 164 -19.02 -23.42 -12.82
N LEU A 165 -20.13 -23.03 -12.18
CA LEU A 165 -21.17 -23.96 -11.73
C LEU A 165 -22.23 -24.25 -12.82
N GLU A 166 -22.07 -23.67 -14.01
CA GLU A 166 -22.89 -23.94 -15.20
C GLU A 166 -24.41 -23.90 -14.93
N THR A 167 -24.86 -22.91 -14.15
CA THR A 167 -26.27 -22.76 -13.75
C THR A 167 -27.23 -22.44 -14.90
N GLY A 168 -26.69 -22.08 -16.07
CA GLY A 168 -27.44 -21.53 -17.19
C GLY A 168 -27.80 -20.05 -17.05
N ASN A 169 -27.43 -19.40 -15.94
CA ASN A 169 -27.69 -17.99 -15.66
C ASN A 169 -26.39 -17.18 -15.51
N ASN A 170 -26.46 -15.88 -15.78
CA ASN A 170 -25.36 -14.94 -15.63
C ASN A 170 -25.40 -14.27 -14.26
N PHE A 171 -24.23 -14.12 -13.64
CA PHE A 171 -24.10 -13.32 -12.42
C PHE A 171 -24.49 -11.86 -12.70
N SER A 172 -25.35 -11.28 -11.87
CA SER A 172 -25.74 -9.86 -11.98
C SER A 172 -25.14 -9.05 -10.82
N GLU A 173 -25.48 -9.41 -9.59
CA GLU A 173 -25.04 -8.67 -8.40
C GLU A 173 -25.06 -9.55 -7.14
N ALA A 174 -24.33 -9.11 -6.11
CA ALA A 174 -24.46 -9.60 -4.75
C ALA A 174 -25.04 -8.50 -3.86
N THR A 175 -26.15 -8.79 -3.17
CA THR A 175 -26.91 -7.76 -2.43
C THR A 175 -26.65 -7.75 -0.92
N GLY A 176 -25.85 -8.69 -0.43
CA GLY A 176 -25.51 -8.83 0.99
C GLY A 176 -25.64 -10.25 1.48
N TRP A 177 -25.84 -10.39 2.79
CA TRP A 177 -25.84 -11.68 3.49
C TRP A 177 -27.25 -12.14 3.84
N ALA A 178 -27.54 -13.40 3.56
CA ALA A 178 -28.74 -14.10 4.05
C ALA A 178 -28.50 -14.80 5.40
N SER A 179 -27.24 -15.10 5.73
CA SER A 179 -26.81 -15.64 7.02
C SER A 179 -25.31 -15.38 7.22
N GLU A 180 -24.74 -15.88 8.32
CA GLU A 180 -23.30 -15.82 8.63
C GLU A 180 -22.38 -16.29 7.49
N THR A 181 -22.85 -17.22 6.64
CA THR A 181 -22.03 -17.82 5.58
C THR A 181 -22.66 -17.77 4.19
N LEU A 182 -23.87 -17.21 4.06
CA LEU A 182 -24.64 -17.20 2.81
C LEU A 182 -24.73 -15.79 2.24
N ILE A 183 -24.26 -15.61 1.01
CA ILE A 183 -24.38 -14.38 0.23
C ILE A 183 -25.56 -14.52 -0.74
N ILE A 184 -26.38 -13.48 -0.87
CA ILE A 184 -27.47 -13.42 -1.84
C ILE A 184 -26.91 -12.97 -3.19
N VAL A 185 -27.05 -13.83 -4.19
CA VAL A 185 -26.64 -13.61 -5.58
C VAL A 185 -27.89 -13.48 -6.46
N ASN A 186 -28.02 -12.36 -7.15
CA ASN A 186 -29.04 -12.17 -8.17
C ASN A 186 -28.43 -12.45 -9.55
N THR A 187 -29.26 -12.99 -10.44
CA THR A 187 -28.82 -13.40 -11.78
C THR A 187 -29.72 -12.86 -12.86
N THR A 188 -29.22 -12.90 -14.09
CA THR A 188 -30.02 -12.77 -15.31
C THR A 188 -30.01 -14.07 -16.08
N SER A 189 -31.11 -14.35 -16.78
CA SER A 189 -31.21 -15.43 -17.75
C SER A 189 -30.36 -15.13 -18.99
N GLN A 190 -30.19 -16.11 -19.90
CA GLN A 190 -29.42 -15.93 -21.14
C GLN A 190 -30.01 -14.89 -22.11
N ASP A 191 -31.29 -14.56 -21.96
CA ASP A 191 -32.01 -13.54 -22.72
C ASP A 191 -32.03 -12.18 -22.01
N ASP A 192 -31.14 -11.99 -21.02
CA ASP A 192 -31.01 -10.79 -20.17
C ASP A 192 -32.27 -10.46 -19.35
N THR A 193 -33.22 -11.39 -19.23
CA THR A 193 -34.35 -11.24 -18.30
C THR A 193 -33.93 -11.57 -16.86
N LYS A 194 -34.75 -11.18 -15.89
CA LYS A 194 -34.49 -11.51 -14.48
C LYS A 194 -34.44 -13.03 -14.28
N GLY A 195 -33.29 -13.52 -13.85
CA GLY A 195 -33.07 -14.92 -13.48
C GLY A 195 -33.44 -15.18 -12.02
N PRO A 196 -33.28 -16.43 -11.57
CA PRO A 196 -33.49 -16.80 -10.17
C PRO A 196 -32.40 -16.20 -9.27
N SER A 197 -32.68 -16.11 -7.97
CA SER A 197 -31.66 -15.78 -6.97
C SER A 197 -31.04 -17.04 -6.40
N TYR A 198 -29.79 -16.93 -5.95
CA TYR A 198 -29.04 -18.01 -5.32
C TYR A 198 -28.50 -17.56 -3.96
N TRP A 199 -28.40 -18.50 -3.02
CA TRP A 199 -27.43 -18.38 -1.93
C TRP A 199 -26.10 -18.96 -2.37
N PHE A 200 -25.03 -18.21 -2.17
CA PHE A 200 -23.66 -18.70 -2.26
C PHE A 200 -23.13 -18.97 -0.84
N GLU A 201 -22.75 -20.21 -0.55
CA GLU A 201 -22.19 -20.63 0.73
C GLU A 201 -20.66 -20.55 0.70
N VAL A 202 -20.11 -19.68 1.54
CA VAL A 202 -18.70 -19.28 1.51
C VAL A 202 -17.74 -20.45 1.86
N PRO A 203 -17.87 -21.13 3.02
CA PRO A 203 -16.99 -22.25 3.39
C PRO A 203 -16.88 -23.39 2.36
N ARG A 204 -17.99 -23.82 1.77
CA ARG A 204 -18.11 -24.97 0.87
C ARG A 204 -18.06 -24.58 -0.60
N ARG A 205 -18.12 -23.27 -0.92
CA ARG A 205 -18.13 -22.74 -2.29
C ARG A 205 -19.29 -23.32 -3.10
N ALA A 206 -20.43 -23.50 -2.45
CA ALA A 206 -21.61 -24.13 -3.02
C ALA A 206 -22.70 -23.08 -3.30
N ILE A 207 -23.62 -23.39 -4.21
CA ILE A 207 -24.78 -22.54 -4.49
C ILE A 207 -26.08 -23.29 -4.25
N MET A 208 -27.12 -22.54 -3.88
CA MET A 208 -28.48 -23.03 -3.71
C MET A 208 -29.45 -22.05 -4.36
N GLN A 209 -30.28 -22.50 -5.30
CA GLN A 209 -31.29 -21.65 -5.93
C GLN A 209 -32.47 -21.38 -4.97
N LEU A 210 -33.03 -20.17 -5.01
CA LEU A 210 -34.05 -19.70 -4.05
C LEU A 210 -35.48 -19.63 -4.58
N SER A 211 -35.68 -19.73 -5.88
CA SER A 211 -36.95 -20.05 -6.57
C SER A 211 -36.72 -19.99 -8.07
#